data_AF-A0A523NFU4-F1
#
_entry.id   AF-A0A523NFU4-F1
#
_cell.length_a   1.000
_cell.length_b   1.000
_cell.length_c   1.000
_cell.angle_alpha   90.00
_cell.angle_beta   90.00
_cell.angle_gamma   90.00
#
_symmetry.space_group_name_H-M   'P 1'
#
loop_
_entity.id
_entity.type
_entity.pdbx_description
1 polymer ?
#
loop_
_entity_poly.entity_id
_entity_poly.type
_entity_poly.pdbx_seq_one_letter_code
_entity_poly.pdbx_strand_id
1 'polypeptide(L)' 'MKTMTCKQLGGACDKEFHANTFKEMAEMSKKHGMEMYQTGDEEHLKVMAE' A
#
# COMPACT_ATOMS: atom_id res chain seq x y z
N MET A 1 -15.83 0.52 -9.61
CA MET A 1 -14.80 -0.03 -8.70
C MET A 1 -13.58 -0.42 -9.51
N LYS A 2 -12.42 0.10 -9.13
CA LYS A 2 -11.11 -0.30 -9.68
C LYS A 2 -10.34 -1.05 -8.61
N THR A 3 -9.56 -2.03 -9.04
CA THR A 3 -8.63 -2.77 -8.20
C THR A 3 -7.21 -2.33 -8.54
N MET A 4 -6.40 -2.03 -7.53
CA MET A 4 -4.95 -1.91 -7.70
C MET A 4 -4.24 -2.58 -6.52
N THR A 5 -3.06 -3.12 -6.76
CA THR A 5 -2.24 -3.72 -5.70
C THR A 5 -1.35 -2.68 -5.01
N CYS A 6 -0.86 -3.01 -3.82
CA CYS A 6 0.15 -2.21 -3.13
C CYS A 6 1.37 -1.96 -4.03
N LYS A 7 1.87 -2.97 -4.75
CA LYS A 7 2.90 -2.81 -5.80
C LYS A 7 2.54 -1.81 -6.89
N GLN A 8 1.31 -1.86 -7.42
CA GLN A 8 0.85 -0.88 -8.42
C GLN A 8 0.75 0.55 -7.88
N LEU A 9 0.64 0.70 -6.56
CA LEU A 9 0.61 1.99 -5.85
C LEU A 9 1.98 2.39 -5.27
N GLY A 10 3.05 1.67 -5.62
CA GLY A 10 4.43 1.97 -5.21
C GLY A 10 4.88 1.33 -3.89
N GLY A 11 4.19 0.32 -3.39
CA GLY A 11 4.61 -0.46 -2.22
C GLY A 11 5.21 -1.83 -2.57
N ALA A 12 5.42 -2.68 -1.56
CA ALA A 12 6.21 -3.90 -1.69
C ALA A 12 5.40 -5.16 -2.01
N CYS A 13 4.10 -5.21 -1.69
CA CYS A 13 3.32 -6.45 -1.75
C CYS A 13 2.17 -6.43 -2.77
N ASP A 14 1.53 -7.59 -2.98
CA ASP A 14 0.41 -7.76 -3.92
C ASP A 14 -0.97 -7.50 -3.28
N LYS A 15 -1.04 -6.86 -2.11
CA LYS A 15 -2.32 -6.59 -1.44
C LYS A 15 -3.25 -5.77 -2.34
N GLU A 16 -4.40 -6.33 -2.66
CA GLU A 16 -5.39 -5.72 -3.53
C GLU A 16 -6.24 -4.69 -2.76
N PHE A 17 -6.35 -3.49 -3.34
CA PHE A 17 -7.21 -2.42 -2.87
C PHE A 17 -8.33 -2.21 -3.87
N HIS A 18 -9.57 -2.22 -3.38
CA HIS A 18 -10.76 -2.00 -4.20
C HIS A 18 -11.41 -0.68 -3.79
N ALA A 19 -11.42 0.29 -4.70
CA ALA A 19 -11.99 1.60 -4.43
C ALA A 19 -12.70 2.17 -5.66
N ASN A 20 -13.55 3.18 -5.46
CA ASN A 20 -14.19 3.87 -6.57
C ASN A 20 -13.37 5.04 -7.08
N THR A 21 -12.54 5.62 -6.21
CA THR A 21 -11.66 6.75 -6.55
C THR A 21 -10.19 6.42 -6.24
N PHE A 22 -9.28 7.11 -6.93
CA PHE A 22 -7.85 7.03 -6.62
C PHE A 22 -7.53 7.51 -5.20
N LYS A 23 -8.28 8.50 -4.70
CA LYS A 23 -8.10 9.03 -3.35
C LYS A 23 -8.34 7.97 -2.28
N GLU A 24 -9.47 7.27 -2.34
CA GLU A 24 -9.76 6.16 -1.41
C GLU A 24 -8.68 5.08 -1.46
N MET A 25 -8.19 4.79 -2.67
CA MET A 25 -7.13 3.80 -2.89
C MET A 25 -5.79 4.23 -2.28
N ALA A 26 -5.42 5.49 -2.43
CA ALA A 26 -4.24 6.07 -1.80
C ALA A 26 -4.35 6.07 -0.26
N GLU A 27 -5.54 6.37 0.29
CA GLU A 27 -5.77 6.31 1.74
C GLU A 27 -5.64 4.88 2.29
N MET A 28 -6.20 3.88 1.57
CA MET A 28 -6.04 2.48 1.93
C MET A 28 -4.59 2.01 1.86
N SER A 29 -3.88 2.35 0.78
CA SER A 29 -2.46 2.03 0.61
C SER A 29 -1.60 2.68 1.70
N LYS A 30 -1.85 3.94 2.02
CA LYS A 30 -1.15 4.66 3.10
C LYS A 30 -1.39 4.02 4.46
N LYS A 31 -2.64 3.68 4.79
CA LYS A 31 -2.98 3.01 6.05
C LYS A 31 -2.28 1.65 6.15
N HIS A 32 -2.27 0.90 5.04
CA HIS A 32 -1.54 -0.35 4.97
C HIS A 32 -0.04 -0.17 5.17
N GLY A 33 0.61 0.77 4.47
CA GLY A 33 2.03 1.06 4.64
C GLY A 33 2.37 1.45 6.08
N MET A 34 1.53 2.25 6.74
CA MET A 34 1.73 2.62 8.14
C MET A 34 1.57 1.44 9.11
N GLU A 35 0.68 0.50 8.83
CA GLU A 35 0.55 -0.74 9.59
C GLU A 35 1.81 -1.61 9.44
N MET A 36 2.28 -1.79 8.20
CA MET A 36 3.49 -2.55 7.89
C MET A 36 4.74 -1.92 8.53
N TYR A 37 4.83 -0.58 8.53
CA TYR A 37 5.88 0.16 9.23
C TYR A 37 5.86 -0.12 10.75
N GLN A 38 4.68 -0.12 11.37
CA GLN A 38 4.53 -0.37 12.81
C GLN A 38 4.82 -1.83 13.19
N THR A 39 4.47 -2.78 12.32
CA THR A 39 4.78 -4.20 12.53
C THR A 39 6.23 -4.56 12.21
N GLY A 40 6.99 -3.62 11.63
CA GLY A 40 8.39 -3.84 11.26
C GLY A 40 8.56 -4.70 10.01
N ASP A 41 7.62 -4.62 9.06
CA ASP A 41 7.68 -5.39 7.81
C ASP A 41 8.86 -4.93 6.94
N GLU A 42 9.87 -5.78 6.81
CA GLU A 42 11.13 -5.43 6.15
C GLU A 42 10.96 -5.10 4.67
N GLU A 43 10.01 -5.74 3.98
CA GLU A 43 9.78 -5.48 2.56
C GLU A 43 9.18 -4.10 2.36
N HIS A 44 8.16 -3.72 3.14
CA HIS A 44 7.56 -2.39 3.09
C HIS A 44 8.50 -1.30 3.62
N LEU A 45 9.35 -1.60 4.60
CA LEU A 45 10.36 -0.66 5.09
C LEU A 45 11.43 -0.35 4.03
N LYS A 46 11.82 -1.34 3.21
CA LYS A 46 12.78 -1.15 2.12
C LYS A 46 12.27 -0.18 1.07
N VAL A 47 11.06 -0.39 0.54
CA VAL A 47 10.47 0.53 -0.45
C VAL A 47 10.11 1.91 0.11
N MET A 48 9.95 2.06 1.44
CA MET A 48 9.81 3.38 2.06
C MET A 48 11.15 4.14 2.19
N ALA A 49 12.27 3.42 2.13
CA ALA A 49 13.62 3.98 2.27
C ALA A 49 14.34 4.22 0.93
N GLU A 50 13.76 3.76 -0.18
CA GLU A 50 14.21 4.01 -1.57
C GLU A 50 13.54 5.25 -2.19
#